data_AF-Q9L581-F1
#
_entry.id   AF-Q9L581-F1
#
_cell.length_a   1.000
_cell.length_b   1.000
_cell.length_c   1.000
_cell.angle_alpha   90.00
_cell.angle_beta   90.00
_cell.angle_gamma   90.00
#
_symmetry.space_group_name_H-M   'P 1'
#
loop_
_entity.id
_entity.type
_entity.pdbx_description
1 polymer ?
#
loop_
_entity_poly.entity_id
_entity_poly.type
_entity_poly.pdbx_seq_one_letter_code
_entity_poly.pdbx_strand_id
1 'polypeptide(L)'
;ELKETRRKAEEAKAKEAELTKKVEEAEKKVTEAKQKLDAERAKEVALQAKIAELENQVHRLETELKEIDESDSEDYVKEGLRVPLQSELDVKQAKLSKLEELSDKIDELDAEIAKLEKDVEDFKNSDGEYSALYLEAAEKDLVAKKAELEKTEADLKKAVNEPEKPAEEPENPAPAPKPAPAPQPEKPAPAPAPKPEKSADQQVEEDYARRSEEEYNRLTQQQPPKAEKPAPAPVPKPEQPAPAPKTGWKQENGM
;
A
#
# COMPACT_ATOMS: atom_id res chain seq x y z
N GLU A 1 -73.86 -16.65 20.74
CA GLU A 1 -73.35 -16.75 19.36
C GLU A 1 -73.14 -15.37 18.69
N LEU A 2 -74.19 -14.57 18.44
CA LEU A 2 -74.09 -13.29 17.68
C LEU A 2 -73.19 -12.20 18.32
N LYS A 3 -73.08 -12.16 19.65
CA LYS A 3 -72.22 -11.20 20.37
C LYS A 3 -70.73 -11.58 20.29
N GLU A 4 -70.44 -12.88 20.24
CA GLU A 4 -69.09 -13.42 20.16
C GLU A 4 -68.52 -13.28 18.75
N THR A 5 -69.34 -13.49 17.72
CA THR A 5 -68.96 -13.26 16.32
C THR A 5 -68.68 -11.77 16.04
N ARG A 6 -69.46 -10.84 16.62
CA ARG A 6 -69.15 -9.40 16.55
C ARG A 6 -67.82 -9.03 17.21
N ARG A 7 -67.50 -9.62 18.38
CA ARG A 7 -66.21 -9.39 19.06
C ARG A 7 -65.03 -9.88 18.23
N LYS A 8 -65.14 -11.09 17.66
CA LYS A 8 -64.14 -11.66 16.75
C LYS A 8 -63.94 -10.80 15.49
N ALA A 9 -65.01 -10.24 14.94
CA ALA A 9 -64.93 -9.34 13.79
C ALA A 9 -64.23 -8.00 14.11
N GLU A 10 -64.47 -7.40 15.28
CA GLU A 10 -63.72 -6.21 15.71
C GLU A 10 -62.25 -6.49 16.00
N GLU A 11 -61.93 -7.63 16.65
CA GLU A 11 -60.55 -8.07 16.85
C GLU A 11 -59.82 -8.30 15.52
N ALA A 12 -60.48 -8.89 14.52
CA ALA A 12 -59.92 -9.07 13.18
C ALA A 12 -59.66 -7.73 12.48
N LYS A 13 -60.60 -6.79 12.58
CA LYS A 13 -60.45 -5.44 12.00
C LYS A 13 -59.33 -4.63 12.66
N ALA A 14 -59.16 -4.77 13.99
CA ALA A 14 -58.05 -4.15 14.71
C ALA A 14 -56.71 -4.74 14.29
N LYS A 15 -56.63 -6.07 14.13
CA LYS A 15 -55.42 -6.75 13.61
C LYS A 15 -55.10 -6.35 12.17
N GLU A 16 -56.11 -6.23 11.33
CA GLU A 16 -55.94 -5.78 9.94
C GLU A 16 -55.36 -4.36 9.89
N ALA A 17 -55.92 -3.43 10.69
CA ALA A 17 -55.39 -2.07 10.79
C ALA A 17 -53.95 -2.02 11.35
N GLU A 18 -53.61 -2.88 12.32
CA GLU A 18 -52.25 -3.01 12.83
C GLU A 18 -51.28 -3.54 11.76
N LEU A 19 -51.70 -4.53 10.99
CA LEU A 19 -50.93 -5.07 9.86
C LEU A 19 -50.73 -4.01 8.77
N THR A 20 -51.78 -3.26 8.40
CA THR A 20 -51.66 -2.15 7.43
C THR A 20 -50.64 -1.12 7.90
N LYS A 21 -50.68 -0.70 9.17
CA LYS A 21 -49.70 0.23 9.73
C LYS A 21 -48.26 -0.34 9.69
N LYS A 22 -48.10 -1.62 9.98
CA LYS A 22 -46.79 -2.30 9.89
C LYS A 22 -46.27 -2.37 8.46
N VAL A 23 -47.15 -2.59 7.48
CA VAL A 23 -46.79 -2.57 6.05
C VAL A 23 -46.36 -1.17 5.63
N GLU A 24 -47.12 -0.12 5.97
CA GLU A 24 -46.74 1.27 5.67
C GLU A 24 -45.39 1.67 6.30
N GLU A 25 -45.14 1.25 7.55
CA GLU A 25 -43.85 1.49 8.21
C GLU A 25 -42.71 0.75 7.53
N ALA A 26 -42.92 -0.51 7.14
CA ALA A 26 -41.95 -1.30 6.39
C ALA A 26 -41.67 -0.70 5.01
N GLU A 27 -42.69 -0.25 4.29
CA GLU A 27 -42.56 0.44 3.00
C GLU A 27 -41.72 1.71 3.15
N LYS A 28 -41.99 2.53 4.18
CA LYS A 28 -41.18 3.72 4.47
C LYS A 28 -39.72 3.37 4.74
N LYS A 29 -39.45 2.35 5.56
CA LYS A 29 -38.07 1.88 5.82
C LYS A 29 -37.38 1.40 4.55
N VAL A 30 -38.09 0.69 3.67
CA VAL A 30 -37.56 0.25 2.37
C VAL A 30 -37.23 1.45 1.49
N THR A 31 -38.06 2.50 1.46
CA THR A 31 -37.76 3.71 0.69
C THR A 31 -36.54 4.47 1.21
N GLU A 32 -36.40 4.58 2.53
CA GLU A 32 -35.24 5.22 3.17
C GLU A 32 -33.96 4.41 2.92
N ALA A 33 -34.04 3.07 2.98
CA ALA A 33 -32.92 2.18 2.67
C ALA A 33 -32.47 2.30 1.21
N LYS A 34 -33.42 2.35 0.26
CA LYS A 34 -33.11 2.58 -1.17
C LYS A 34 -32.40 3.91 -1.39
N GLN A 35 -32.90 5.00 -0.81
CA GLN A 35 -32.26 6.31 -0.94
C GLN A 35 -30.83 6.33 -0.38
N LYS A 36 -30.58 5.65 0.73
CA LYS A 36 -29.22 5.51 1.30
C LYS A 36 -28.30 4.72 0.37
N LEU A 37 -28.78 3.60 -0.17
CA LEU A 37 -28.03 2.79 -1.12
C LEU A 37 -27.69 3.58 -2.40
N ASP A 38 -28.65 4.34 -2.94
CA ASP A 38 -28.42 5.19 -4.12
C ASP A 38 -27.37 6.28 -3.83
N ALA A 39 -27.42 6.88 -2.64
CA ALA A 39 -26.43 7.87 -2.20
C ALA A 39 -25.04 7.26 -1.97
N GLU A 40 -24.97 5.99 -1.58
CA GLU A 40 -23.71 5.25 -1.41
C GLU A 40 -23.09 4.89 -2.75
N ARG A 41 -23.88 4.34 -3.68
CA ARG A 41 -23.47 4.10 -5.07
C ARG A 41 -23.00 5.37 -5.77
N ALA A 42 -23.67 6.49 -5.55
CA ALA A 42 -23.23 7.77 -6.11
C ALA A 42 -21.85 8.20 -5.58
N LYS A 43 -21.51 7.90 -4.33
CA LYS A 43 -20.17 8.17 -3.77
C LYS A 43 -19.12 7.25 -4.36
N GLU A 44 -19.44 5.97 -4.54
CA GLU A 44 -18.54 4.99 -5.16
C GLU A 44 -18.20 5.39 -6.60
N VAL A 45 -19.21 5.72 -7.42
CA VAL A 45 -19.00 6.23 -8.79
C VAL A 45 -18.15 7.49 -8.79
N ALA A 46 -18.34 8.39 -7.83
CA ALA A 46 -17.52 9.60 -7.72
C ALA A 46 -16.05 9.30 -7.33
N LEU A 47 -15.78 8.23 -6.58
CA LEU A 47 -14.42 7.78 -6.27
C LEU A 47 -13.76 7.16 -7.51
N GLN A 48 -14.45 6.27 -8.20
CA GLN A 48 -13.97 5.68 -9.46
C GLN A 48 -13.66 6.75 -10.51
N ALA A 49 -14.50 7.78 -10.63
CA ALA A 49 -14.24 8.90 -11.54
C ALA A 49 -12.96 9.67 -11.20
N LYS A 50 -12.64 9.83 -9.91
CA LYS A 50 -11.38 10.48 -9.47
C LYS A 50 -10.16 9.61 -9.74
N ILE A 51 -10.28 8.29 -9.58
CA ILE A 51 -9.21 7.34 -9.92
C ILE A 51 -8.95 7.38 -11.43
N ALA A 52 -10.00 7.30 -12.25
CA ALA A 52 -9.88 7.40 -13.71
C ALA A 52 -9.27 8.73 -14.17
N GLU A 53 -9.61 9.85 -13.52
CA GLU A 53 -8.97 11.14 -13.82
C GLU A 53 -7.47 11.12 -13.48
N LEU A 54 -7.07 10.51 -12.36
CA LEU A 54 -5.66 10.35 -11.99
C LEU A 54 -4.90 9.50 -13.00
N GLU A 55 -5.47 8.37 -13.44
CA GLU A 55 -4.91 7.53 -14.51
C GLU A 55 -4.70 8.31 -15.81
N ASN A 56 -5.68 9.14 -16.20
CA ASN A 56 -5.57 9.99 -17.37
C ASN A 56 -4.45 11.04 -17.23
N GLN A 57 -4.25 11.61 -16.03
CA GLN A 57 -3.16 12.55 -15.77
C GLN A 57 -1.80 11.89 -15.86
N VAL A 58 -1.64 10.70 -15.29
CA VAL A 58 -0.44 9.86 -15.43
C VAL A 58 -0.13 9.62 -16.91
N HIS A 59 -1.13 9.16 -17.68
CA HIS A 59 -0.94 8.87 -19.10
C HIS A 59 -0.56 10.11 -19.94
N ARG A 60 -1.12 11.29 -19.61
CA ARG A 60 -0.75 12.55 -20.26
C ARG A 60 0.69 12.94 -19.95
N LEU A 61 1.11 12.85 -18.69
CA LEU A 61 2.49 13.17 -18.28
C LEU A 61 3.51 12.22 -18.94
N GLU A 62 3.20 10.92 -19.00
CA GLU A 62 4.03 9.94 -19.72
C GLU A 62 4.18 10.29 -21.20
N THR A 63 3.09 10.75 -21.82
CA THR A 63 3.10 11.18 -23.22
C THR A 63 3.92 12.45 -23.41
N GLU A 64 3.73 13.46 -22.56
CA GLU A 64 4.47 14.73 -22.63
C GLU A 64 5.97 14.54 -22.39
N LEU A 65 6.36 13.71 -21.43
CA LEU A 65 7.75 13.34 -21.19
C LEU A 65 8.39 12.67 -22.41
N LYS A 66 7.64 11.78 -23.08
CA LYS A 66 8.08 11.14 -24.31
C LYS A 66 8.23 12.15 -25.46
N GLU A 67 7.29 13.08 -25.62
CA GLU A 67 7.38 14.14 -26.63
C GLU A 67 8.58 15.07 -26.38
N ILE A 68 8.88 15.38 -25.11
CA ILE A 68 10.07 16.16 -24.73
C ILE A 68 11.35 15.40 -25.11
N ASP A 69 11.43 14.11 -24.79
CA ASP A 69 12.57 13.25 -25.11
C ASP A 69 12.81 13.19 -26.63
N GLU A 70 11.74 13.09 -27.43
CA GLU A 70 11.75 13.02 -28.89
C GLU A 70 11.91 14.38 -29.60
N SER A 71 11.77 15.49 -28.90
CA SER A 71 11.84 16.83 -29.50
C SER A 71 13.24 17.20 -30.02
N ASP A 72 13.34 18.10 -30.99
CA ASP A 72 14.62 18.63 -31.49
C ASP A 72 15.23 19.73 -30.59
N SER A 73 14.70 19.91 -29.37
CA SER A 73 15.19 20.94 -28.44
C SER A 73 16.56 20.59 -27.85
N GLU A 74 17.30 21.61 -27.40
CA GLU A 74 18.61 21.41 -26.78
C GLU A 74 18.48 20.66 -25.44
N ASP A 75 19.45 19.81 -25.11
CA ASP A 75 19.38 18.91 -23.94
C ASP A 75 19.09 19.64 -22.61
N TYR A 76 19.63 20.84 -22.42
CA TYR A 76 19.37 21.62 -21.21
C TYR A 76 17.93 22.17 -21.13
N VAL A 77 17.28 22.40 -22.28
CA VAL A 77 15.87 22.79 -22.37
C VAL A 77 14.98 21.59 -22.06
N LYS A 78 15.30 20.43 -22.63
CA LYS A 78 14.62 19.16 -22.32
C LYS A 78 14.66 18.87 -20.84
N GLU A 79 15.85 18.86 -20.25
CA GLU A 79 16.04 18.52 -18.84
C GLU A 79 15.30 19.49 -17.90
N GLY A 80 15.30 20.79 -18.23
CA GLY A 80 14.58 21.81 -17.47
C GLY A 80 13.05 21.61 -17.43
N LEU A 81 12.47 20.96 -18.45
CA LEU A 81 11.05 20.61 -18.50
C LEU A 81 10.77 19.19 -17.98
N ARG A 82 11.66 18.25 -18.28
CA ARG A 82 11.54 16.83 -17.95
C ARG A 82 11.59 16.57 -16.46
N VAL A 83 12.54 17.18 -15.75
CA VAL A 83 12.71 16.96 -14.30
C VAL A 83 11.44 17.30 -13.49
N PRO A 84 10.81 18.49 -13.63
CA PRO A 84 9.59 18.78 -12.88
C PRO A 84 8.42 17.88 -13.27
N LEU A 85 8.22 17.58 -14.56
CA LEU A 85 7.14 16.69 -15.02
C LEU A 85 7.33 15.24 -14.54
N GLN A 86 8.58 14.76 -14.51
CA GLN A 86 8.90 13.44 -13.95
C GLN A 86 8.59 13.39 -12.46
N SER A 87 8.93 14.44 -11.70
CA SER A 87 8.60 14.51 -10.28
C SER A 87 7.10 14.49 -10.00
N GLU A 88 6.30 15.12 -10.87
CA GLU A 88 4.84 15.07 -10.78
C GLU A 88 4.30 13.68 -11.17
N LEU A 89 4.85 13.06 -12.22
CA LEU A 89 4.50 11.71 -12.64
C LEU A 89 4.75 10.70 -11.53
N ASP A 90 5.92 10.75 -10.88
CA ASP A 90 6.30 9.82 -9.80
C ASP A 90 5.32 9.91 -8.62
N VAL A 91 4.90 11.13 -8.24
CA VAL A 91 3.92 11.36 -7.16
C VAL A 91 2.56 10.79 -7.52
N LYS A 92 2.09 11.02 -8.76
CA LYS A 92 0.79 10.52 -9.21
C LYS A 92 0.79 9.01 -9.38
N GLN A 93 1.87 8.42 -9.90
CA GLN A 93 2.04 6.96 -9.98
C GLN A 93 2.07 6.33 -8.59
N ALA A 94 2.81 6.89 -7.63
CA ALA A 94 2.82 6.40 -6.25
C ALA A 94 1.43 6.45 -5.60
N LYS A 95 0.68 7.53 -5.83
CA LYS A 95 -0.71 7.63 -5.39
C LYS A 95 -1.59 6.58 -6.06
N LEU A 96 -1.47 6.39 -7.37
CA LEU A 96 -2.26 5.42 -8.11
C LEU A 96 -1.97 3.98 -7.64
N SER A 97 -0.70 3.60 -7.45
CA SER A 97 -0.32 2.28 -6.94
C SER A 97 -0.91 2.01 -5.55
N LYS A 98 -0.93 3.01 -4.67
CA LYS A 98 -1.58 2.88 -3.34
C LYS A 98 -3.09 2.68 -3.44
N LEU A 99 -3.74 3.32 -4.42
CA LEU A 99 -5.18 3.16 -4.65
C LEU A 99 -5.51 1.78 -5.22
N GLU A 100 -4.69 1.28 -6.14
CA GLU A 100 -4.78 -0.07 -6.70
C GLU A 100 -4.63 -1.13 -5.59
N GLU A 101 -3.60 -1.02 -4.74
CA GLU A 101 -3.39 -1.94 -3.62
C GLU A 101 -4.59 -1.99 -2.65
N LEU A 102 -5.18 -0.82 -2.34
CA LEU A 102 -6.37 -0.75 -1.49
C LEU A 102 -7.60 -1.34 -2.18
N SER A 103 -7.74 -1.16 -3.50
CA SER A 103 -8.84 -1.74 -4.28
C SER A 103 -8.73 -3.26 -4.34
N ASP A 104 -7.55 -3.81 -4.62
CA ASP A 104 -7.31 -5.25 -4.65
C ASP A 104 -7.61 -5.90 -3.30
N LYS A 105 -7.23 -5.21 -2.20
CA LYS A 105 -7.54 -5.69 -0.84
C LYS A 105 -9.05 -5.69 -0.54
N ILE A 106 -9.80 -4.72 -1.05
CA ILE A 106 -11.26 -4.69 -0.93
C ILE A 106 -11.87 -5.90 -1.65
N ASP A 107 -11.44 -6.18 -2.89
CA ASP A 107 -11.92 -7.32 -3.67
C ASP A 107 -11.60 -8.67 -2.97
N GLU A 108 -10.42 -8.80 -2.36
CA GLU A 108 -10.05 -9.98 -1.57
C GLU A 108 -10.94 -10.14 -0.33
N LEU A 109 -11.16 -9.06 0.43
CA LEU A 109 -12.01 -9.06 1.62
C LEU A 109 -13.47 -9.39 1.27
N ASP A 110 -14.01 -8.84 0.19
CA ASP A 110 -15.36 -9.16 -0.29
C ASP A 110 -15.49 -10.65 -0.64
N ALA A 111 -14.49 -11.22 -1.30
CA ALA A 111 -14.48 -12.65 -1.61
C ALA A 111 -14.39 -13.54 -0.35
N GLU A 112 -13.63 -13.13 0.67
CA GLU A 112 -13.57 -13.83 1.96
C GLU A 112 -14.88 -13.72 2.74
N ILE A 113 -15.47 -12.52 2.78
CA ILE A 113 -16.78 -12.27 3.41
C ILE A 113 -17.85 -13.14 2.76
N ALA A 114 -17.90 -13.21 1.43
CA ALA A 114 -18.88 -14.04 0.73
C ALA A 114 -18.75 -15.54 1.07
N LYS A 115 -17.52 -16.05 1.24
CA LYS A 115 -17.30 -17.43 1.69
C LYS A 115 -17.76 -17.63 3.14
N LEU A 116 -17.41 -16.71 4.03
CA LEU A 116 -17.83 -16.78 5.44
C LEU A 116 -19.34 -16.65 5.61
N GLU A 117 -20.02 -15.82 4.82
CA GLU A 117 -21.49 -15.73 4.82
C GLU A 117 -22.13 -17.06 4.44
N LYS A 118 -21.56 -17.74 3.44
CA LYS A 118 -21.98 -19.08 3.03
C LYS A 118 -21.73 -20.10 4.13
N ASP A 119 -20.55 -20.08 4.76
CA ASP A 119 -20.22 -20.99 5.86
C ASP A 119 -21.15 -20.79 7.07
N VAL A 120 -21.45 -19.53 7.42
CA VAL A 120 -22.42 -19.17 8.46
C VAL A 120 -23.81 -19.74 8.14
N GLU A 121 -24.27 -19.64 6.89
CA GLU A 121 -25.55 -20.21 6.46
C GLU A 121 -25.53 -21.74 6.50
N ASP A 122 -24.46 -22.38 6.05
CA ASP A 122 -24.30 -23.83 6.07
C ASP A 122 -24.26 -24.38 7.51
N PHE A 123 -23.56 -23.71 8.44
CA PHE A 123 -23.53 -24.09 9.85
C PHE A 123 -24.87 -23.87 10.56
N LYS A 124 -25.61 -22.81 10.23
CA LYS A 124 -26.98 -22.58 10.75
C LYS A 124 -27.95 -23.70 10.39
N ASN A 125 -27.78 -24.29 9.21
CA ASN A 125 -28.61 -25.38 8.71
C ASN A 125 -28.08 -26.77 9.11
N SER A 126 -27.00 -26.85 9.88
CA SER A 126 -26.33 -28.09 10.26
C SER A 126 -26.69 -28.55 11.67
N ASP A 127 -27.16 -29.79 11.80
CA ASP A 127 -27.43 -30.46 13.08
C ASP A 127 -26.19 -31.17 13.68
N GLY A 128 -24.97 -30.82 13.21
CA GLY A 128 -23.73 -31.41 13.71
C GLY A 128 -23.44 -31.07 15.17
N GLU A 129 -22.85 -32.00 15.93
CA GLU A 129 -22.54 -31.84 17.37
C GLU A 129 -21.71 -30.59 17.70
N TYR A 130 -20.87 -30.15 16.76
CA TYR A 130 -20.01 -28.96 16.89
C TYR A 130 -20.50 -27.76 16.04
N SER A 131 -21.65 -27.84 15.36
CA SER A 131 -22.10 -26.81 14.41
C SER A 131 -22.27 -25.45 15.08
N ALA A 132 -22.78 -25.41 16.31
CA ALA A 132 -22.93 -24.18 17.08
C ALA A 132 -21.59 -23.48 17.38
N LEU A 133 -20.53 -24.24 17.67
CA LEU A 133 -19.19 -23.67 17.92
C LEU A 133 -18.57 -23.12 16.63
N TYR A 134 -18.69 -23.86 15.52
CA TYR A 134 -18.21 -23.38 14.22
C TYR A 134 -19.00 -22.18 13.71
N LEU A 135 -20.32 -22.15 13.97
CA LEU A 135 -21.16 -20.99 13.67
C LEU A 135 -20.70 -19.75 14.43
N GLU A 136 -20.50 -19.85 15.75
CA GLU A 136 -20.04 -18.72 16.56
C GLU A 136 -18.67 -18.19 16.09
N ALA A 137 -17.74 -19.10 15.75
CA ALA A 137 -16.45 -18.74 15.20
C ALA A 137 -16.58 -18.02 13.83
N ALA A 138 -17.36 -18.59 12.90
CA ALA A 138 -17.58 -18.02 11.59
C ALA A 138 -18.29 -16.65 11.65
N GLU A 139 -19.27 -16.47 12.54
CA GLU A 139 -19.93 -15.18 12.75
C GLU A 139 -18.96 -14.13 13.31
N LYS A 140 -18.07 -14.52 14.23
CA LYS A 140 -17.04 -13.62 14.77
C LYS A 140 -16.04 -13.19 13.69
N ASP A 141 -15.57 -14.14 12.88
CA ASP A 141 -14.64 -13.85 11.79
C ASP A 141 -15.30 -12.99 10.72
N LEU A 142 -16.57 -13.25 10.40
CA LEU A 142 -17.36 -12.43 9.48
C LEU A 142 -17.47 -10.97 9.95
N VAL A 143 -17.72 -10.75 11.25
CA VAL A 143 -17.76 -9.40 11.82
C VAL A 143 -16.39 -8.72 11.74
N ALA A 144 -15.31 -9.45 12.04
CA ALA A 144 -13.96 -8.90 11.95
C ALA A 144 -13.59 -8.50 10.51
N LYS A 145 -13.91 -9.35 9.52
CA LYS A 145 -13.65 -9.09 8.11
C LYS A 145 -14.48 -7.93 7.56
N LYS A 146 -15.76 -7.82 7.95
CA LYS A 146 -16.60 -6.66 7.60
C LYS A 146 -16.05 -5.34 8.18
N ALA A 147 -15.52 -5.37 9.39
CA ALA A 147 -14.87 -4.19 9.99
C ALA A 147 -13.55 -3.83 9.29
N GLU A 148 -12.78 -4.83 8.83
CA GLU A 148 -11.57 -4.61 8.03
C GLU A 148 -11.90 -4.02 6.65
N LEU A 149 -12.97 -4.50 6.01
CA LEU A 149 -13.49 -3.96 4.75
C LEU A 149 -13.87 -2.48 4.90
N GLU A 150 -14.71 -2.15 5.90
CA GLU A 150 -15.15 -0.75 6.14
C GLU A 150 -13.95 0.18 6.38
N LYS A 151 -12.93 -0.29 7.11
CA LYS A 151 -11.69 0.47 7.32
C LYS A 151 -10.93 0.68 6.00
N THR A 152 -10.81 -0.36 5.18
CA THR A 152 -10.08 -0.32 3.91
C THR A 152 -10.78 0.59 2.90
N GLU A 153 -12.11 0.55 2.82
CA GLU A 153 -12.92 1.48 2.02
C GLU A 153 -12.76 2.94 2.49
N ALA A 154 -12.71 3.17 3.81
CA ALA A 154 -12.46 4.48 4.37
C ALA A 154 -11.04 4.99 4.03
N ASP A 155 -10.04 4.11 4.08
CA ASP A 155 -8.67 4.41 3.70
C ASP A 155 -8.55 4.70 2.19
N LEU A 156 -9.24 3.94 1.32
CA LEU A 156 -9.34 4.22 -0.11
C LEU A 156 -9.94 5.61 -0.35
N LYS A 157 -11.08 5.89 0.27
CA LYS A 157 -11.75 7.19 0.17
C LYS A 157 -10.84 8.32 0.66
N LYS A 158 -10.09 8.12 1.73
CA LYS A 158 -9.12 9.10 2.22
C LYS A 158 -8.00 9.30 1.22
N ALA A 159 -7.39 8.23 0.72
CA ALA A 159 -6.29 8.28 -0.23
C ALA A 159 -6.68 8.98 -1.54
N VAL A 160 -7.89 8.75 -2.07
CA VAL A 160 -8.39 9.45 -3.26
C VAL A 160 -8.46 10.97 -3.03
N ASN A 161 -8.92 11.39 -1.86
CA ASN A 161 -9.10 12.80 -1.51
C ASN A 161 -7.84 13.46 -0.90
N GLU A 162 -6.79 12.68 -0.64
CA GLU A 162 -5.55 13.22 -0.09
C GLU A 162 -4.88 14.10 -1.15
N PRO A 163 -4.53 15.36 -0.80
CA PRO A 163 -3.82 16.22 -1.72
C PRO A 163 -2.50 15.56 -2.11
N GLU A 164 -2.15 15.69 -3.39
CA GLU A 164 -0.85 15.28 -3.90
C GLU A 164 0.20 16.19 -3.25
N LYS A 165 0.73 15.76 -2.12
CA LYS A 165 1.97 16.35 -1.64
C LYS A 165 3.04 15.94 -2.63
N PRO A 166 3.90 16.87 -3.08
CA PRO A 166 5.19 16.48 -3.64
C PRO A 166 5.77 15.48 -2.66
N ALA A 167 6.27 14.34 -3.17
CA ALA A 167 6.82 13.26 -2.38
C ALA A 167 7.51 13.85 -1.15
N GLU A 168 7.03 13.49 0.06
CA GLU A 168 7.90 13.62 1.21
C GLU A 168 9.15 12.85 0.79
N GLU A 169 10.22 13.62 0.57
CA GLU A 169 11.59 13.15 0.45
C GLU A 169 11.69 11.95 1.41
N PRO A 170 12.11 10.77 0.90
CA PRO A 170 12.03 9.51 1.66
C PRO A 170 12.52 9.79 3.06
N GLU A 171 11.67 9.57 4.09
CA GLU A 171 11.89 9.97 5.49
C GLU A 171 13.38 10.16 5.73
N ASN A 172 13.82 11.41 5.58
CA ASN A 172 15.23 11.73 5.70
C ASN A 172 15.59 11.24 7.11
N PRO A 173 16.54 10.30 7.29
CA PRO A 173 16.88 9.83 8.61
C PRO A 173 17.16 11.08 9.44
N ALA A 174 16.48 11.17 10.59
CA ALA A 174 16.42 12.35 11.43
C ALA A 174 17.71 13.19 11.34
N PRO A 175 17.62 14.52 11.11
CA PRO A 175 18.78 15.34 10.80
C PRO A 175 19.88 15.07 11.82
N ALA A 176 21.04 14.66 11.32
CA ALA A 176 22.20 14.39 12.14
C ALA A 176 22.37 15.56 13.14
N PRO A 177 22.53 15.28 14.45
CA PRO A 177 22.65 16.32 15.45
C PRO A 177 23.78 17.25 15.02
N LYS A 178 23.48 18.56 14.95
CA LYS A 178 24.46 19.60 14.64
C LYS A 178 25.72 19.36 15.48
N PRO A 179 26.93 19.38 14.87
CA PRO A 179 28.15 19.29 15.65
C PRO A 179 28.14 20.43 16.67
N ALA A 180 28.27 20.05 17.93
CA ALA A 180 28.37 21.01 19.01
C ALA A 180 29.55 21.95 18.73
N PRO A 181 29.41 23.27 18.98
CA PRO A 181 30.53 24.20 18.83
C PRO A 181 31.72 23.72 19.67
N ALA A 182 32.89 23.69 19.04
CA ALA A 182 34.12 23.25 19.68
C ALA A 182 34.33 24.00 21.01
N PRO A 183 34.68 23.29 22.10
CA PRO A 183 34.85 23.93 23.39
C PRO A 183 36.03 24.90 23.34
N GLN A 184 35.75 26.19 23.61
CA GLN A 184 36.80 27.13 23.95
C GLN A 184 37.45 26.70 25.28
N PRO A 185 38.77 26.81 25.42
CA PRO A 185 39.44 26.48 26.66
C PRO A 185 39.22 27.61 27.67
N GLU A 186 38.40 27.38 28.69
CA GLU A 186 38.35 28.28 29.86
C GLU A 186 38.64 27.57 31.19
N LYS A 187 39.22 28.40 32.05
CA LYS A 187 40.01 28.14 33.27
C LYS A 187 39.24 27.41 34.37
N PRO A 188 39.94 26.77 35.32
CA PRO A 188 39.31 25.95 36.34
C PRO A 188 38.72 26.80 37.47
N ALA A 189 37.47 26.51 37.87
CA ALA A 189 36.89 26.90 39.15
C ALA A 189 35.67 25.99 39.49
N PRO A 190 35.24 25.94 40.76
CA PRO A 190 35.42 24.86 41.73
C PRO A 190 34.30 23.79 41.71
N ALA A 191 34.56 22.67 42.39
CA ALA A 191 33.75 21.45 42.39
C ALA A 191 32.24 21.67 42.71
N PRO A 192 31.32 21.09 41.90
CA PRO A 192 29.90 21.06 42.22
C PRO A 192 29.54 19.88 43.15
N ALA A 193 28.57 20.13 44.02
CA ALA A 193 27.93 19.18 44.94
C ALA A 193 27.38 17.92 44.21
N PRO A 194 27.24 16.77 44.91
CA PRO A 194 26.91 15.50 44.27
C PRO A 194 25.53 15.56 43.60
N LYS A 195 25.50 15.19 42.31
CA LYS A 195 24.26 14.90 41.58
C LYS A 195 23.62 13.62 42.12
N PRO A 196 22.28 13.48 42.06
CA PRO A 196 21.61 12.24 42.42
C PRO A 196 22.16 11.08 41.60
N GLU A 197 22.51 9.97 42.26
CA GLU A 197 22.89 8.71 41.62
C GLU A 197 21.77 8.25 40.67
N LYS A 198 22.14 7.93 39.42
CA LYS A 198 21.27 7.13 38.55
C LYS A 198 21.04 5.79 39.25
N SER A 199 19.80 5.32 39.26
CA SER A 199 19.48 4.01 39.84
C SER A 199 20.32 2.92 39.15
N ALA A 200 20.77 1.90 39.88
CA ALA A 200 21.58 0.82 39.33
C ALA A 200 20.93 0.17 38.09
N ASP A 201 19.59 0.09 38.06
CA ASP A 201 18.83 -0.42 36.92
C ASP A 201 19.02 0.44 35.65
N GLN A 202 19.07 1.77 35.76
CA GLN A 202 19.32 2.63 34.60
C GLN A 202 20.75 2.51 34.07
N GLN A 203 21.73 2.27 34.94
CA GLN A 203 23.10 2.02 34.48
C GLN A 203 23.23 0.67 33.79
N VAL A 204 22.56 -0.36 34.31
CA VAL A 204 22.55 -1.70 33.70
C VAL A 204 21.88 -1.67 32.33
N GLU A 205 20.80 -0.91 32.17
CA GLU A 205 20.06 -0.82 30.91
C GLU A 205 20.81 0.01 29.86
N GLU A 206 21.47 1.11 30.27
CA GLU A 206 22.39 1.87 29.40
C GLU A 206 23.61 1.03 28.98
N ASP A 207 24.17 0.20 29.89
CA ASP A 207 25.30 -0.68 29.58
C ASP A 207 24.90 -1.88 28.73
N TYR A 208 23.66 -2.37 28.85
CA TYR A 208 23.11 -3.41 27.97
C TYR A 208 22.88 -2.86 26.57
N ALA A 209 22.28 -1.67 26.45
CA ALA A 209 22.12 -0.98 25.18
C ALA A 209 23.48 -0.75 24.49
N ARG A 210 24.47 -0.21 25.23
CA ARG A 210 25.82 0.03 24.70
C ARG A 210 26.51 -1.25 24.24
N ARG A 211 26.44 -2.34 25.03
CA ARG A 211 27.04 -3.63 24.64
C ARG A 211 26.35 -4.26 23.43
N SER A 212 25.03 -4.15 23.33
CA SER A 212 24.28 -4.68 22.18
C SER A 212 24.64 -3.96 20.88
N GLU A 213 24.87 -2.65 20.96
CA GLU A 213 25.22 -1.81 19.80
C GLU A 213 26.68 -2.05 19.36
N GLU A 214 27.60 -2.24 20.32
CA GLU A 214 28.97 -2.68 20.03
C GLU A 214 29.03 -4.09 19.44
N GLU A 215 28.19 -5.02 19.90
CA GLU A 215 28.11 -6.36 19.34
C GLU A 215 27.56 -6.35 17.91
N TYR A 216 26.51 -5.57 17.64
CA TYR A 216 25.97 -5.39 16.29
C TYR A 216 27.02 -4.81 15.34
N ASN A 217 27.72 -3.74 15.76
CA ASN A 217 28.78 -3.14 14.95
C ASN A 217 29.98 -4.07 14.76
N ARG A 218 30.32 -4.90 15.75
CA ARG A 218 31.38 -5.90 15.62
C ARG A 218 30.98 -7.06 14.70
N LEU A 219 29.69 -7.40 14.62
CA LEU A 219 29.17 -8.43 13.74
C LEU A 219 29.14 -7.96 12.28
N THR A 220 28.77 -6.70 12.03
CA THR A 220 28.79 -6.10 10.68
C THR A 220 30.20 -5.89 10.16
N GLN A 221 31.15 -5.50 11.03
CA GLN A 221 32.57 -5.34 10.69
C GLN A 221 33.31 -6.67 10.50
N GLN A 222 32.74 -7.80 10.94
CA GLN A 222 33.28 -9.14 10.70
C GLN A 222 32.78 -9.78 9.39
N GLN A 223 31.82 -9.16 8.70
CA GLN A 223 31.56 -9.56 7.32
C GLN A 223 32.75 -9.11 6.47
N PRO A 224 33.37 -10.01 5.70
CA PRO A 224 34.38 -9.58 4.75
C PRO A 224 33.73 -8.55 3.82
N PRO A 225 34.44 -7.48 3.42
CA PRO A 225 33.92 -6.59 2.39
C PRO A 225 33.49 -7.45 1.21
N LYS A 226 32.26 -7.24 0.72
CA LYS A 226 31.75 -7.93 -0.47
C LYS A 226 32.84 -7.84 -1.53
N ALA A 227 33.37 -9.00 -1.93
CA ALA A 227 34.40 -9.08 -2.94
C ALA A 227 33.90 -8.36 -4.19
N GLU A 228 34.56 -7.26 -4.52
CA GLU A 228 34.45 -6.64 -5.83
C GLU A 228 34.79 -7.72 -6.85
N LYS A 229 33.86 -8.03 -7.75
CA LYS A 229 34.13 -8.91 -8.89
C LYS A 229 35.42 -8.41 -9.56
N PRO A 230 36.43 -9.25 -9.82
CA PRO A 230 37.58 -8.80 -10.58
C PRO A 230 37.10 -8.34 -11.96
N ALA A 231 37.65 -7.23 -12.43
CA ALA A 231 37.45 -6.76 -13.79
C ALA A 231 37.70 -7.92 -14.78
N PRO A 232 36.83 -8.13 -15.79
CA PRO A 232 37.08 -9.14 -16.81
C PRO A 232 38.39 -8.85 -17.52
N ALA A 233 39.23 -9.88 -17.64
CA ALA A 233 40.52 -9.81 -18.31
C ALA A 233 40.37 -9.29 -19.76
N PRO A 234 41.36 -8.55 -20.30
CA PRO A 234 41.33 -8.10 -21.69
C PRO A 234 41.24 -9.30 -22.64
N VAL A 235 40.27 -9.22 -23.56
CA VAL A 235 40.05 -10.20 -24.62
C VAL A 235 41.31 -10.28 -25.50
N PRO A 236 41.87 -11.47 -25.79
CA PRO A 236 42.97 -11.60 -26.71
C PRO A 236 42.51 -11.21 -28.13
N LYS A 237 43.30 -10.33 -28.74
CA LYS A 237 43.16 -9.86 -30.12
C LYS A 237 43.13 -11.07 -31.07
N PRO A 238 42.20 -11.17 -32.03
CA PRO A 238 42.24 -12.25 -33.01
C PRO A 238 43.52 -12.14 -33.85
N GLU A 239 44.33 -13.19 -33.86
CA GLU A 239 45.43 -13.35 -34.81
C GLU A 239 44.87 -13.31 -36.24
N GLN A 240 45.41 -12.40 -37.05
CA GLN A 240 45.21 -12.44 -38.49
C GLN A 240 45.79 -13.77 -39.03
N PRO A 241 45.09 -14.49 -39.91
CA PRO A 241 45.69 -15.63 -40.59
C PRO A 241 46.85 -15.14 -41.46
N ALA A 242 47.98 -15.84 -41.38
CA ALA A 242 49.15 -15.59 -42.19
C ALA A 242 48.80 -15.64 -43.70
N PRO A 243 49.38 -14.74 -44.53
CA PRO A 243 49.16 -14.80 -45.98
C PRO A 243 49.78 -16.08 -46.56
N ALA A 244 48.96 -16.81 -47.32
CA ALA A 244 49.38 -18.01 -48.04
C ALA A 244 50.57 -17.71 -48.98
N PRO A 245 51.59 -18.59 -49.05
CA PRO A 245 52.72 -18.39 -49.94
C PRO A 245 52.27 -18.56 -51.41
N LYS A 246 52.52 -17.55 -52.23
CA LYS A 246 52.45 -17.67 -53.69
C LYS A 246 53.69 -18.43 -54.17
N THR A 247 53.54 -19.73 -54.40
CA THR A 247 54.49 -20.51 -55.19
C THR A 247 53.84 -20.90 -56.50
N GLY A 248 54.29 -20.27 -57.59
CA GLY A 248 53.90 -20.63 -58.94
C GLY A 248 54.49 -21.96 -59.36
N TRP A 249 53.71 -22.71 -60.15
CA TRP A 249 54.22 -23.75 -61.03
C TRP A 249 53.59 -23.58 -62.41
N LYS A 250 54.46 -23.44 -63.40
CA LYS A 250 54.19 -23.54 -64.83
C LYS A 250 53.34 -24.78 -65.13
N GLN A 251 52.32 -24.64 -65.95
CA GLN A 251 51.99 -25.65 -66.95
C GLN A 251 52.16 -25.01 -68.33
N GLU A 252 53.31 -25.34 -68.91
CA GLU A 252 53.61 -25.27 -70.33
C GLU A 252 53.37 -26.67 -70.88
N ASN A 253 52.57 -26.75 -71.96
CA ASN A 253 52.40 -27.80 -72.99
C ASN A 253 50.94 -27.67 -73.47
N GLY A 254 50.61 -27.18 -74.66
CA GLY A 254 51.35 -27.13 -75.91
C GLY A 254 51.12 -28.41 -76.71
N MET A 255 50.02 -28.49 -77.46
CA MET A 255 49.81 -29.15 -78.77
C MET A 255 48.35 -29.06 -79.19
#